data_AF-A0A967M5F8-F1
#
_entry.id   AF-A0A967M5F8-F1
#
_cell.length_a   1.000
_cell.length_b   1.000
_cell.length_c   1.000
_cell.angle_alpha   90.00
_cell.angle_beta   90.00
_cell.angle_gamma   90.00
#
_symmetry.space_group_name_H-M   'P 1'
#
loop_
_entity.id
_entity.type
_entity.pdbx_description
1 polymer ?
#
loop_
_entity_poly.entity_id
_entity_poly.type
_entity_poly.pdbx_seq_one_letter_code
_entity_poly.pdbx_strand_id
1 'polypeptide(L)'
;VKNRSAFGVLLAGSDHIRHTLDIERNAFSRGLPEYGEELADDLERLAGLHGADNIAAVIVEPIAGAGGVILPPKNYLKRLREI
;
A
#
# COMPACT_ATOMS: atom_id res chain seq x y z
N VAL A 1 7.56 -4.20 -14.09
CA VAL A 1 6.93 -5.54 -14.15
C VAL A 1 6.75 -5.95 -15.62
N LYS A 2 7.63 -6.78 -16.19
CA LYS A 2 7.71 -7.09 -17.64
C LYS A 2 6.44 -7.79 -18.17
N ASN A 3 5.85 -8.62 -17.32
CA ASN A 3 4.61 -9.36 -17.51
C ASN A 3 3.34 -8.49 -17.65
N ARG A 4 3.43 -7.17 -17.46
CA ARG A 4 2.31 -6.24 -17.64
C ARG A 4 2.50 -5.28 -18.82
N SER A 5 3.66 -5.30 -19.49
CA SER A 5 4.02 -4.30 -20.52
C SER A 5 3.12 -4.33 -21.76
N ALA A 6 2.49 -5.47 -22.04
CA ALA A 6 1.56 -5.62 -23.16
C ALA A 6 0.18 -4.98 -22.91
N PHE A 7 -0.14 -4.60 -21.67
CA PHE A 7 -1.50 -4.22 -21.26
C PHE A 7 -1.65 -2.71 -20.96
N GLY A 8 -0.68 -1.88 -21.34
CA GLY A 8 -0.73 -0.43 -21.16
C GLY A 8 -0.90 0.00 -19.70
N VAL A 9 -1.74 1.00 -19.45
CA VAL A 9 -1.98 1.62 -18.13
C VAL A 9 -2.98 0.84 -17.25
N LEU A 10 -3.45 -0.33 -17.68
CA LEU A 10 -4.42 -1.15 -16.94
C LEU A 10 -5.73 -0.39 -16.67
N LEU A 11 -6.13 -0.25 -15.40
CA LEU A 11 -7.36 0.44 -15.01
C LEU A 11 -7.13 1.95 -15.01
N ALA A 12 -7.82 2.66 -15.90
CA ALA A 12 -7.77 4.12 -15.92
C ALA A 12 -8.37 4.71 -14.63
N GLY A 13 -7.74 5.77 -14.11
CA GLY A 13 -8.21 6.44 -12.89
C GLY A 13 -7.84 5.74 -11.58
N SER A 14 -6.95 4.74 -11.62
CA SER A 14 -6.40 4.13 -10.39
C SER A 14 -4.98 4.60 -10.12
N ASP A 15 -4.73 4.98 -8.87
CA ASP A 15 -3.39 5.23 -8.33
C ASP A 15 -2.94 4.10 -7.39
N HIS A 16 -1.65 4.09 -7.08
CA HIS A 16 -1.04 3.06 -6.24
C HIS A 16 -0.26 3.72 -5.09
N ILE A 17 -0.52 3.25 -3.87
CA ILE A 17 0.30 3.55 -2.70
C ILE A 17 1.53 2.63 -2.65
N ARG A 18 2.58 3.03 -1.94
CA ARG A 18 3.77 2.18 -1.77
C ARG A 18 3.39 0.85 -1.12
N HIS A 19 4.10 -0.20 -1.54
CA HIS A 19 3.98 -1.52 -0.92
C HIS A 19 4.74 -1.55 0.42
N THR A 20 4.33 -2.42 1.34
CA THR A 20 4.82 -2.43 2.73
C THR A 20 6.07 -3.29 2.99
N LEU A 21 6.58 -4.01 1.99
CA LEU A 21 7.82 -4.79 2.11
C LEU A 21 9.04 -3.88 2.20
N ASP A 22 9.59 -3.76 3.40
CA ASP A 22 10.82 -3.03 3.70
C ASP A 22 11.85 -4.00 4.29
N ILE A 23 12.65 -4.61 3.42
CA ILE A 23 13.66 -5.60 3.83
C ILE A 23 14.76 -4.94 4.66
N GLU A 24 15.11 -3.70 4.36
CA GLU A 24 16.21 -2.99 5.03
C GLU A 24 15.92 -2.78 6.51
N ARG A 25 14.68 -2.42 6.87
CA ARG A 25 14.29 -2.18 8.26
C ARG A 25 13.63 -3.37 8.95
N ASN A 26 12.98 -4.27 8.21
CA ASN A 26 12.12 -5.31 8.78
C ASN A 26 12.56 -6.76 8.47
N ALA A 27 13.74 -7.00 7.89
CA ALA A 27 14.22 -8.37 7.66
C ALA A 27 14.24 -9.19 8.95
N PHE A 28 13.76 -10.44 8.86
CA PHE A 28 13.73 -11.41 9.97
C PHE A 28 12.92 -10.97 11.20
N SER A 29 11.94 -10.08 11.03
CA SER A 29 11.01 -9.66 12.10
C SER A 29 10.25 -10.86 12.68
N ARG A 30 10.00 -10.83 14.00
CA ARG A 30 9.11 -11.78 14.68
C ARG A 30 7.72 -11.16 14.82
N GLY A 31 6.70 -11.80 14.27
CA GLY A 31 5.34 -11.25 14.26
C GLY A 31 5.17 -10.19 13.17
N LEU A 32 4.49 -9.08 13.51
CA LEU A 32 4.29 -7.97 12.57
C LEU A 32 5.54 -7.06 12.51
N PRO A 33 5.96 -6.59 11.33
CA PRO A 33 7.02 -5.59 11.17
C PRO A 33 6.79 -4.33 12.03
N GLU A 34 7.86 -3.77 12.60
CA GLU A 34 7.77 -2.58 13.46
C GLU A 34 7.75 -1.27 12.68
N TYR A 35 8.40 -1.23 11.50
CA TYR A 35 8.54 -0.01 10.69
C TYR A 35 7.64 -0.05 9.46
N GLY A 36 7.14 1.11 9.02
CA GLY A 36 6.34 1.25 7.80
C GLY A 36 4.88 1.63 8.02
N GLU A 37 4.47 1.97 9.24
CA GLU A 37 3.15 2.57 9.50
C GLU A 37 2.96 3.85 8.68
N GLU A 38 4.02 4.65 8.55
CA GLU A 38 4.06 5.91 7.78
C GLU A 38 3.80 5.74 6.28
N LEU A 39 3.87 4.51 5.76
CA LEU A 39 3.56 4.24 4.36
C LEU A 39 2.06 4.45 4.06
N ALA A 40 1.19 4.37 5.08
CA ALA A 40 -0.23 4.65 4.94
C ALA A 40 -0.51 6.12 4.58
N ASP A 41 0.40 7.04 4.94
CA ASP A 41 0.27 8.47 4.65
C ASP A 41 0.36 8.78 3.14
N ASP A 42 0.74 7.80 2.31
CA ASP A 42 0.58 7.91 0.85
C ASP A 42 -0.87 8.14 0.44
N LEU A 43 -1.84 7.63 1.21
CA LEU A 43 -3.25 7.88 0.95
C LEU A 43 -3.60 9.36 1.15
N GLU A 44 -3.13 9.99 2.23
CA GLU A 44 -3.30 11.43 2.44
C GLU A 44 -2.63 12.24 1.32
N ARG A 45 -1.43 11.82 0.89
CA ARG A 45 -0.73 12.46 -0.23
C ARG A 45 -1.52 12.38 -1.53
N LEU A 46 -2.12 11.22 -1.84
CA LEU A 46 -2.98 11.05 -3.01
C LEU A 46 -4.28 11.86 -2.87
N ALA A 47 -4.90 11.88 -1.70
CA ALA A 47 -6.07 12.72 -1.44
C ALA A 47 -5.77 14.22 -1.65
N GLY A 48 -4.59 14.69 -1.23
CA GLY A 48 -4.13 16.06 -1.50
C GLY A 48 -3.88 16.34 -2.98
N LEU A 49 -3.41 15.34 -3.75
CA LEU A 49 -3.11 15.49 -5.18
C LEU A 49 -4.38 15.50 -6.04
N HIS A 50 -5.31 14.57 -5.78
CA HIS A 50 -6.52 14.40 -6.58
C HIS A 50 -7.70 15.23 -6.06
N GLY A 51 -7.64 15.69 -4.81
CA GLY A 51 -8.80 16.14 -4.04
C GLY A 51 -9.57 14.96 -3.48
N ALA A 52 -9.86 14.98 -2.17
CA ALA A 52 -10.52 13.86 -1.48
C ALA A 52 -11.87 13.48 -2.11
N ASP A 53 -12.63 14.46 -2.59
CA ASP A 53 -13.94 14.26 -3.23
C ASP A 53 -13.86 13.48 -4.57
N ASN A 54 -12.66 13.34 -5.14
CA ASN A 54 -12.43 12.58 -6.37
C ASN A 54 -11.92 11.15 -6.12
N ILE A 55 -11.76 10.72 -4.86
CA ILE A 55 -11.34 9.36 -4.50
C ILE A 55 -12.56 8.54 -4.07
N ALA A 56 -12.93 7.56 -4.89
CA ALA A 56 -14.11 6.73 -4.62
C ALA A 56 -13.85 5.62 -3.57
N ALA A 57 -12.67 5.01 -3.60
CA ALA A 57 -12.35 3.87 -2.74
C ALA A 57 -10.84 3.63 -2.62
N VAL A 58 -10.47 2.95 -1.54
CA VAL A 58 -9.14 2.36 -1.34
C VAL A 58 -9.31 0.84 -1.20
N ILE A 59 -8.52 0.09 -1.95
CA ILE A 59 -8.54 -1.38 -1.92
C ILE A 59 -7.18 -1.88 -1.47
N VAL A 60 -7.15 -2.61 -0.37
CA VAL A 60 -5.93 -3.24 0.18
C VAL A 60 -6.23 -4.67 0.61
N GLU A 61 -5.30 -5.59 0.35
CA GLU A 61 -5.33 -6.92 0.95
C GLU A 61 -4.85 -6.81 2.42
N PRO A 62 -5.51 -7.45 3.40
CA PRO A 62 -5.02 -7.46 4.77
C PRO A 62 -3.61 -8.06 4.92
N ILE A 63 -3.29 -9.03 4.06
CA ILE A 63 -1.98 -9.64 3.87
C ILE A 63 -1.81 -9.82 2.36
N ALA A 64 -0.77 -9.27 1.76
CA ALA A 64 -0.55 -9.40 0.32
C ALA A 64 -0.11 -10.83 -0.01
N GLY A 65 -1.03 -11.62 -0.58
CA GLY A 65 -0.82 -13.06 -0.80
C GLY A 65 0.14 -13.35 -1.93
N ALA A 66 -0.27 -13.03 -3.16
CA ALA A 66 0.50 -13.30 -4.38
C ALA A 66 1.82 -12.52 -4.46
N GLY A 67 1.95 -11.44 -3.67
CA GLY A 67 3.20 -10.70 -3.52
C GLY A 67 4.29 -11.46 -2.74
N GLY A 68 3.94 -12.53 -2.04
CA GLY A 68 4.87 -13.35 -1.25
C GLY A 68 4.52 -13.44 0.23
N VAL A 69 3.23 -13.46 0.59
CA VAL A 69 2.74 -13.50 1.99
C VAL A 69 3.35 -12.37 2.82
N ILE A 70 3.05 -11.14 2.44
CA ILE A 70 3.67 -9.95 3.05
C ILE A 70 2.73 -9.41 4.12
N LEU A 71 3.18 -9.49 5.37
CA LEU A 71 2.43 -8.97 6.51
C LEU A 71 2.54 -7.44 6.54
N PRO A 72 1.45 -6.73 6.88
CA PRO A 72 1.50 -5.29 7.07
C PRO A 72 2.30 -4.95 8.35
N PRO A 73 2.98 -3.79 8.39
CA PRO A 73 3.55 -3.25 9.62
C PRO A 73 2.49 -3.09 10.70
N LYS A 74 2.92 -3.08 11.97
CA LYS A 74 2.04 -2.75 13.08
C LYS A 74 1.31 -1.45 12.81
N ASN A 75 0.03 -1.42 13.18
CA ASN A 75 -0.89 -0.29 13.02
C ASN A 75 -1.16 0.19 11.58
N TYR A 76 -0.48 -0.30 10.54
CA TYR A 76 -0.65 0.18 9.16
C TYR A 76 -2.11 0.18 8.68
N LEU A 77 -2.83 -0.93 8.86
CA LEU A 77 -4.26 -1.01 8.47
C LEU A 77 -5.16 -0.14 9.35
N LYS A 78 -4.78 0.08 10.61
CA LYS A 78 -5.49 1.00 11.50
C LYS A 78 -5.29 2.44 11.05
N ARG A 79 -4.06 2.84 10.70
CA ARG A 79 -3.72 4.15 10.15
C ARG A 79 -4.46 4.42 8.85
N LEU A 80 -4.48 3.46 7.90
CA LEU A 80 -5.29 3.57 6.67
C LEU A 80 -6.79 3.76 6.93
N ARG A 81 -7.31 3.27 8.05
CA ARG A 81 -8.73 3.40 8.41
C ARG A 81 -9.05 4.73 9.08
N GLU A 82 -8.05 5.38 9.68
CA GLU A 82 -8.15 6.69 10.32
C GLU A 82 -8.08 7.84 9.31
N ILE A 83 -7.40 7.62 8.18
CA ILE A 83 -7.34 8.50 7.02
C ILE A 83 -8.65 8.39 6.23
#